data_AF-I1BSP8-F1
#
_entry.id   AF-I1BSP8-F1
#
_cell.length_a   1.000
_cell.length_b   1.000
_cell.length_c   1.000
_cell.angle_alpha   90.00
_cell.angle_beta   90.00
_cell.angle_gamma   90.00
#
_symmetry.space_group_name_H-M   'P 1'
#
loop_
_entity.id
_entity.type
_entity.pdbx_description
1 polymer ?
#
loop_
_entity_poly.entity_id
_entity_poly.type
_entity_poly.pdbx_seq_one_letter_code
_entity_poly.pdbx_strand_id
1 'polypeptide(L)'
;MWRAGRSPGSRKIAEINFDPLDPAIDHIIKDGITFENDAVRLLPCRALDPAVPLVRLRPSNLPFLKEDILKQQLKMSLEPYDSILDLGILRESHTGTYMRTGYAILSVPKNDNRFSPLSHHLPWY
;
A
#
# COMPACT_ATOMS: atom_id res chain seq x y z
N MET A 1 -2.06 22.76 13.62
CA MET A 1 -1.55 23.95 12.89
C MET A 1 -1.36 23.53 11.42
N TRP A 2 -2.09 24.13 10.49
CA TRP A 2 -2.01 23.78 9.06
C TRP A 2 -0.88 24.58 8.39
N ARG A 3 -0.01 23.92 7.61
CA ARG A 3 0.95 24.59 6.74
C ARG A 3 0.83 24.02 5.33
N ALA A 4 0.51 24.88 4.36
CA ALA A 4 0.47 24.53 2.95
C ALA A 4 1.65 25.20 2.23
N GLY A 5 2.57 24.40 1.68
CA GLY A 5 3.66 24.90 0.82
C GLY A 5 3.20 24.99 -0.63
N ARG A 6 3.37 26.15 -1.27
CA ARG A 6 3.13 26.35 -2.72
C ARG A 6 4.43 26.18 -3.50
N SER A 7 4.46 25.24 -4.45
CA SER A 7 5.34 25.27 -5.63
C SER A 7 4.63 24.58 -6.82
N PRO A 8 4.93 24.96 -8.08
CA PRO A 8 4.08 24.63 -9.24
C PRO A 8 4.29 23.19 -9.72
N GLY A 9 3.39 22.33 -9.24
CA GLY A 9 2.93 21.11 -9.87
C GLY A 9 1.49 20.90 -9.38
N SER A 10 0.58 20.42 -10.21
CA SER A 10 -0.85 20.24 -9.85
C SER A 10 -1.10 19.33 -8.64
N ARG A 11 -0.05 18.71 -8.09
CA ARG A 11 -0.08 17.90 -6.89
C ARG A 11 -0.22 18.76 -5.64
N LYS A 12 -1.43 18.82 -5.08
CA LYS A 12 -1.69 19.32 -3.73
C LYS A 12 -1.46 18.16 -2.76
N ILE A 13 -0.50 18.30 -1.85
CA ILE A 13 -0.25 17.34 -0.78
C ILE A 13 -0.81 17.95 0.50
N ALA A 14 -1.60 17.18 1.25
CA ALA A 14 -2.03 17.51 2.59
C ALA A 14 -1.39 16.49 3.55
N GLU A 15 -0.78 16.99 4.62
CA GLU A 15 -0.27 16.18 5.71
C GLU A 15 -1.14 16.43 6.95
N ILE A 16 -1.57 15.35 7.58
CA ILE A 16 -2.40 15.40 8.79
C ILE A 16 -1.57 14.79 9.92
N ASN A 17 -1.24 15.61 10.91
CA ASN A 17 -0.48 15.21 12.07
C ASN A 17 -1.44 14.98 13.24
N PHE A 18 -1.32 13.83 13.88
CA PHE A 18 -2.05 13.48 15.09
C PHE A 18 -1.08 13.46 16.28
N ASP A 19 -1.60 13.69 17.49
CA ASP A 19 -0.86 13.36 18.70
C ASP A 19 -0.69 11.82 18.75
N PRO A 20 0.52 11.27 18.97
CA PRO A 20 0.72 9.82 19.00
C PRO A 20 -0.16 9.06 20.01
N LEU A 21 -0.67 9.75 21.03
CA LEU A 21 -1.55 9.21 22.06
C LEU A 21 -3.04 9.41 21.74
N ASP A 22 -3.38 10.00 20.59
CA ASP A 22 -4.75 10.21 20.16
C ASP A 22 -5.41 8.86 19.81
N PRO A 23 -6.46 8.44 20.54
CA PRO A 23 -7.15 7.17 20.28
C PRO A 23 -7.84 7.14 18.91
N ALA A 24 -8.09 8.30 18.29
CA ALA A 24 -8.68 8.38 16.96
C ALA A 24 -7.74 7.85 15.86
N ILE A 25 -6.43 7.75 16.11
CA ILE A 25 -5.45 7.28 15.11
C ILE A 25 -5.81 5.90 14.56
N ASP A 26 -6.16 4.94 15.43
CA ASP A 26 -6.44 3.57 14.99
C ASP A 26 -7.74 3.49 14.18
N HIS A 27 -8.75 4.28 14.57
CA HIS A 27 -9.99 4.42 13.80
C HIS A 27 -9.74 5.06 12.44
N ILE A 28 -8.93 6.12 12.39
CA ILE A 28 -8.62 6.86 11.17
C ILE A 28 -7.79 6.02 10.19
N ILE A 29 -6.84 5.22 10.67
CA ILE A 29 -6.06 4.30 9.82
C ILE A 29 -6.96 3.20 9.25
N LYS A 30 -7.88 2.66 10.06
CA LYS A 30 -8.74 1.55 9.66
C LYS A 30 -9.86 2.00 8.72
N ASP A 31 -10.56 3.05 9.11
CA ASP A 31 -11.81 3.48 8.49
C ASP A 31 -11.58 4.61 7.48
N GLY A 32 -10.41 5.25 7.49
CA GLY A 32 -10.10 6.36 6.61
C GLY A 32 -10.85 7.64 6.97
N ILE A 33 -10.52 8.72 6.27
CA ILE A 33 -11.15 10.03 6.42
C ILE A 33 -12.00 10.27 5.18
N THR A 34 -13.31 10.43 5.37
CA THR A 34 -14.25 10.70 4.28
C THR A 34 -14.65 12.18 4.30
N PHE A 35 -14.62 12.83 3.15
CA PHE A 35 -15.16 14.19 3.02
C PHE A 35 -16.58 14.12 2.47
N GLU A 36 -17.52 14.76 3.18
CA GLU A 36 -18.96 14.68 2.89
C GLU A 36 -19.34 15.07 1.46
N ASN A 37 -18.55 15.93 0.82
CA ASN A 37 -18.91 16.52 -0.48
C ASN A 37 -18.34 15.80 -1.71
N ASP A 38 -17.29 14.98 -1.58
CA ASP A 38 -16.53 14.52 -2.75
C ASP A 38 -16.53 13.00 -2.98
N ALA A 39 -17.20 12.22 -2.12
CA ALA A 39 -17.08 10.75 -2.08
C ALA A 39 -15.62 10.24 -2.01
N VAL A 40 -14.68 11.14 -1.68
CA VAL A 40 -13.26 10.86 -1.55
C VAL A 40 -13.02 10.36 -0.14
N ARG A 41 -12.53 9.13 -0.06
CA ARG A 41 -12.01 8.52 1.17
C ARG A 41 -10.49 8.53 1.12
N LEU A 42 -9.87 9.26 2.03
CA LEU A 42 -8.43 9.16 2.28
C LEU A 42 -8.20 7.95 3.17
N LEU A 43 -7.29 7.07 2.75
CA LEU A 43 -6.80 5.96 3.57
C LEU A 43 -5.40 6.35 4.06
N PRO A 44 -5.28 6.94 5.26
CA PRO A 44 -3.99 7.35 5.79
C PRO A 44 -3.17 6.11 6.18
N CYS A 45 -1.86 6.20 5.99
CA CYS A 45 -0.90 5.20 6.46
C CYS A 45 -0.07 5.83 7.58
N ARG A 46 0.40 5.03 8.53
CA ARG A 46 1.39 5.50 9.52
C ARG A 46 2.66 5.90 8.78
N ALA A 47 3.25 7.03 9.19
CA ALA A 47 4.56 7.41 8.72
C ALA A 47 5.56 6.30 9.07
N LEU A 48 6.34 5.88 8.09
CA LEU A 48 7.37 4.87 8.28
C LEU A 48 8.66 5.54 8.76
N ASP A 49 9.42 4.85 9.60
CA ASP A 49 10.75 5.29 9.98
C ASP A 49 11.63 5.38 8.70
N PRO A 50 12.28 6.53 8.43
CA PRO A 50 13.14 6.70 7.25
C PRO A 50 14.26 5.66 7.13
N ALA A 51 14.65 5.01 8.23
CA ALA A 51 15.66 3.96 8.26
C ALA A 51 15.15 2.61 7.73
N VAL A 52 13.84 2.42 7.59
CA VAL A 52 13.24 1.17 7.10
C VAL A 52 13.36 1.10 5.57
N PRO A 53 14.11 0.13 5.02
CA PRO A 53 14.17 -0.03 3.58
C PRO A 53 12.82 -0.50 3.03
N LEU A 54 12.41 0.14 1.94
CA LEU A 54 11.19 -0.20 1.21
C LEU A 54 11.54 -1.00 -0.04
N VAL A 55 10.88 -2.14 -0.22
CA VAL A 55 11.01 -2.94 -1.43
C VAL A 55 9.73 -2.80 -2.25
N ARG A 56 9.88 -2.29 -3.47
CA ARG A 56 8.77 -2.17 -4.42
C ARG A 56 8.86 -3.30 -5.44
N LEU A 57 7.86 -4.16 -5.42
CA LEU A 57 7.69 -5.24 -6.39
C LEU A 57 6.74 -4.85 -7.50
N ARG A 58 6.98 -5.44 -8.67
CA ARG A 58 6.12 -5.36 -9.85
C ARG A 58 5.77 -6.76 -10.32
N PRO A 59 4.82 -7.45 -9.65
CA PRO A 59 4.38 -8.76 -10.10
C PRO A 59 3.83 -8.69 -11.53
N SER A 60 4.27 -9.63 -12.36
CA SER A 60 3.82 -9.80 -13.74
C SER A 60 3.35 -11.23 -13.95
N ASN A 61 2.63 -11.48 -15.04
CA ASN A 61 2.05 -12.79 -15.36
C ASN A 61 1.12 -13.33 -14.29
N LEU A 62 0.47 -12.44 -13.54
CA LEU A 62 -0.49 -12.81 -12.51
C LEU A 62 -1.63 -13.65 -13.13
N PRO A 63 -2.14 -14.65 -12.39
CA PRO A 63 -3.18 -15.54 -12.89
C PRO A 63 -4.50 -14.80 -13.12
N PHE A 64 -5.35 -15.36 -13.98
CA PHE A 64 -6.66 -14.81 -14.29
C PHE A 64 -7.69 -15.30 -13.26
N LEU A 65 -7.65 -14.70 -12.08
CA LEU A 65 -8.56 -14.96 -10.96
C LEU A 65 -9.43 -13.73 -10.70
N LYS A 66 -10.49 -13.90 -9.90
CA LYS A 66 -11.23 -12.75 -9.37
C LYS A 66 -10.30 -11.88 -8.52
N GLU A 67 -10.50 -10.56 -8.56
CA GLU A 67 -9.57 -9.60 -7.96
C GLU A 67 -9.36 -9.81 -6.46
N ASP A 68 -10.45 -10.09 -5.73
CA ASP A 68 -10.44 -10.37 -4.30
C ASP A 68 -9.61 -11.61 -3.96
N ILE A 69 -9.83 -12.71 -4.70
CA ILE A 69 -9.07 -13.96 -4.55
C ILE A 69 -7.60 -13.71 -4.87
N LEU A 70 -7.32 -13.00 -5.97
CA LEU A 70 -5.95 -12.73 -6.40
C LEU A 70 -5.20 -11.86 -5.39
N LYS A 71 -5.82 -10.81 -4.86
CA LYS A 71 -5.23 -9.96 -3.81
C LYS A 71 -4.94 -10.77 -2.55
N GLN A 72 -5.88 -11.63 -2.13
CA GLN A 72 -5.70 -12.46 -0.95
C GLN A 72 -4.53 -13.44 -1.12
N GLN A 73 -4.48 -14.15 -2.25
CA GLN A 73 -3.40 -15.10 -2.54
C GLN A 73 -2.05 -14.38 -2.66
N LEU A 74 -1.99 -13.25 -3.37
CA LEU A 74 -0.77 -12.47 -3.49
C LEU A 74 -0.29 -11.94 -2.13
N LYS A 75 -1.23 -11.55 -1.25
CA LYS A 75 -0.92 -11.18 0.13
C LYS A 75 -0.31 -12.37 0.89
N MET A 76 -0.94 -13.54 0.85
CA MET A 76 -0.44 -14.76 1.50
C MET A 76 0.94 -15.18 0.97
N SER A 77 1.20 -15.00 -0.33
CA SER A 77 2.51 -15.31 -0.91
C SER A 77 3.60 -14.32 -0.48
N LEU A 78 3.24 -13.08 -0.15
CA LEU A 78 4.20 -12.02 0.18
C LEU A 78 4.43 -11.84 1.70
N GLU A 79 3.44 -12.22 2.52
CA GLU A 79 3.48 -12.14 3.99
C GLU A 79 4.68 -12.85 4.65
N PRO A 80 5.22 -13.98 4.11
CA PRO A 80 6.43 -14.61 4.64
C PRO A 80 7.73 -13.81 4.40
N TYR A 81 7.69 -12.82 3.50
CA TYR A 81 8.86 -12.02 3.14
C TYR A 81 8.92 -10.70 3.90
N ASP A 82 7.76 -10.09 4.22
CA ASP A 82 7.62 -9.04 5.23
C ASP A 82 6.19 -8.50 5.41
N SER A 83 6.07 -7.46 6.22
CA SER A 83 4.91 -6.58 6.32
C SER A 83 4.64 -5.86 4.99
N ILE A 84 3.50 -6.19 4.39
CA ILE A 84 3.00 -5.57 3.17
C ILE A 84 2.34 -4.24 3.52
N LEU A 85 2.87 -3.15 2.97
CA LEU A 85 2.36 -1.79 3.19
C LEU A 85 1.24 -1.43 2.21
N ASP A 86 1.37 -1.86 0.97
CA ASP A 86 0.38 -1.63 -0.07
C ASP A 86 0.47 -2.73 -1.13
N LEU A 87 -0.68 -3.09 -1.71
CA LEU A 87 -0.84 -4.15 -2.68
C LEU A 87 -1.98 -3.82 -3.63
N GLY A 88 -1.70 -3.86 -4.92
CA GLY A 88 -2.71 -3.60 -5.92
C GLY A 88 -2.52 -4.37 -7.21
N ILE A 89 -3.65 -4.52 -7.90
CA ILE A 89 -3.73 -5.10 -9.23
C ILE A 89 -3.92 -3.95 -10.21
N LEU A 90 -3.12 -3.93 -11.27
CA LEU A 90 -3.20 -2.91 -12.29
C LEU A 90 -4.26 -3.29 -13.32
N ARG A 91 -5.12 -2.32 -13.59
CA ARG A 91 -6.15 -2.37 -14.63
C ARG A 91 -5.86 -1.28 -15.65
N GLU A 92 -6.18 -1.55 -16.90
CA GLU A 92 -6.13 -0.57 -17.97
C GLU A 92 -7.19 0.52 -17.70
N SER A 93 -6.81 1.78 -17.87
CA SER A 93 -7.57 2.92 -17.36
C SER A 93 -8.88 3.19 -18.09
N HIS A 94 -9.01 2.79 -19.36
CA HIS A 94 -10.18 3.10 -20.18
C HIS A 94 -11.27 2.03 -20.09
N THR A 95 -10.86 0.77 -20.15
CA THR A 95 -11.70 -0.42 -20.17
C THR A 95 -11.84 -1.07 -18.80
N GLY A 96 -10.96 -0.73 -17.86
CA GLY A 96 -10.87 -1.41 -16.55
C GLY A 96 -10.36 -2.85 -16.68
N THR A 97 -9.83 -3.24 -17.84
CA THR A 97 -9.39 -4.61 -18.10
C THR A 97 -8.17 -4.96 -17.28
N TYR A 98 -8.19 -6.16 -16.70
CA TYR A 98 -7.09 -6.67 -15.90
C TYR A 98 -5.85 -6.93 -16.75
N MET A 99 -4.72 -6.33 -16.36
CA MET A 99 -3.47 -6.34 -17.14
C MET A 99 -2.47 -7.43 -16.72
N ARG A 100 -2.90 -8.39 -15.88
CA ARG A 100 -2.04 -9.47 -15.34
C ARG A 100 -0.77 -8.97 -14.66
N THR A 101 -0.82 -7.73 -14.18
CA THR A 101 0.27 -7.03 -13.52
C THR A 101 -0.25 -6.38 -12.27
N GLY A 102 0.64 -6.17 -11.31
CA GLY A 102 0.31 -5.57 -10.03
C GLY A 102 1.48 -4.77 -9.49
N TYR A 103 1.31 -4.32 -8.26
CA TYR A 103 2.38 -3.75 -7.47
C TYR A 103 2.24 -4.25 -6.03
N ALA A 104 3.37 -4.38 -5.34
CA ALA A 104 3.41 -4.57 -3.90
C ALA A 104 4.52 -3.72 -3.31
N ILE A 105 4.30 -3.17 -2.12
CA ILE A 105 5.28 -2.43 -1.36
C ILE A 105 5.44 -3.15 -0.03
N LEU A 106 6.66 -3.56 0.28
CA LEU A 106 7.00 -4.21 1.55
C LEU A 106 7.94 -3.29 2.35
N SER A 107 7.72 -3.18 3.65
CA SER A 107 8.72 -2.66 4.57
C SER A 107 9.60 -3.81 5.02
N VAL A 108 10.91 -3.74 4.81
CA VAL A 108 11.82 -4.82 5.23
C VAL A 108 12.66 -4.36 6.43
N PRO A 109 12.47 -4.86 7.67
CA PRO A 109 13.34 -4.50 8.79
C PRO A 109 14.78 -4.89 8.47
N LYS A 110 15.71 -3.96 8.72
CA LYS A 110 17.11 -4.08 8.26
C LYS A 110 17.94 -5.17 8.97
N ASN A 111 17.36 -6.07 9.76
CA ASN A 111 18.12 -7.06 10.53
C ASN A 111 17.33 -8.24 11.10
N ASP A 112 16.16 -8.59 10.55
CA ASP A 112 15.40 -9.73 11.08
C ASP A 112 15.60 -10.99 10.21
N ASN A 113 16.46 -11.91 10.67
CA ASN A 113 16.66 -13.23 10.05
C ASN A 113 15.41 -14.15 10.12
N ARG A 114 14.28 -13.63 10.60
CA ARG A 114 12.99 -14.34 10.67
C ARG A 114 12.27 -14.43 9.32
N PHE A 115 12.58 -13.55 8.37
CA PHE A 115 11.89 -13.52 7.08
C PHE A 115 12.72 -14.17 5.98
N SER A 116 12.02 -14.80 5.04
CA SER A 116 12.68 -15.41 3.88
C SER A 116 13.24 -14.31 2.98
N PRO A 117 14.42 -14.52 2.34
CA PRO A 117 14.92 -13.58 1.35
C PRO A 117 13.95 -13.50 0.16
N LEU A 118 13.60 -12.29 -0.25
CA LEU A 118 12.61 -12.05 -1.30
C LEU A 118 12.99 -12.73 -2.62
N SER A 119 12.16 -13.66 -3.09
CA SER A 119 12.33 -14.37 -4.36
C SER A 119 11.41 -13.79 -5.44
N HIS A 120 11.87 -13.83 -6.69
CA HIS A 120 11.09 -13.44 -7.86
C HIS A 120 10.12 -14.52 -8.35
N HIS A 121 10.21 -15.74 -7.80
CA HIS A 121 9.30 -16.84 -8.09
C HIS A 121 8.30 -17.00 -6.95
N LEU A 122 7.08 -16.52 -7.16
CA LEU A 122 5.94 -16.75 -6.26
C LEU A 122 5.18 -18.00 -6.75
N PRO A 123 5.27 -19.14 -6.03
CA PRO A 123 4.46 -20.32 -6.37
C PRO A 123 2.99 -20.05 -6.05
N TRP A 124 2.10 -20.37 -7.00
CA TRP A 124 0.66 -20.34 -6.81
C TRP A 124 0.19 -21.78 -6.60
N TYR A 125 -0.43 -22.07 -5.44
CA TYR A 125 -1.09 -23.35 -5.14
C TYR A 125 -2.61 -23.18 -5.17
#